data_AF-A0A292QJW9-F1
#
_entry.id   AF-A0A292QJW9-F1
#
_cell.length_a   1.000
_cell.length_b   1.000
_cell.length_c   1.000
_cell.angle_alpha   90.00
_cell.angle_beta   90.00
_cell.angle_gamma   90.00
#
_symmetry.space_group_name_H-M   'P 1'
#
loop_
_entity.id
_entity.type
_entity.pdbx_description
1 polymer ?
#
loop_
_entity_poly.entity_id
_entity_poly.type
_entity_poly.pdbx_seq_one_letter_code
_entity_poly.pdbx_strand_id
1 'polypeptide(L)'
;MGYIHCCGALHKTKTFRLVPQENFLLCELDYLSKCPVCGHSVCQLTRINKENNISVIRKINQKARGFFSKLKNSILYEIRPANYKPLYTSKFYLNYNEFGVKKRCYSNLRALKIGLTENKYLKNNP
;
A
#
# COMPACT_ATOMS: atom_id res chain seq x y z
N MET A 1 -0.86 0.53 4.82
CA MET A 1 0.02 -0.36 5.61
C MET A 1 -0.20 0.02 7.07
N GLY A 2 -0.69 -0.91 7.88
CA GLY A 2 -1.13 -0.64 9.25
C GLY A 2 -0.05 -0.92 10.30
N TYR A 3 -0.34 -0.45 11.50
CA TYR A 3 0.51 -0.61 12.66
C TYR A 3 -0.33 -0.91 13.90
N ILE A 4 0.17 -1.78 14.77
CA ILE A 4 -0.44 -2.08 16.06
C ILE A 4 0.55 -1.75 17.16
N HIS A 5 0.10 -1.02 18.18
CA HIS A 5 0.84 -0.83 19.42
C HIS A 5 0.83 -2.11 20.26
N CYS A 6 2.00 -2.66 20.58
CA CYS A 6 2.16 -3.75 21.56
C CYS A 6 3.41 -3.50 22.39
N CYS A 7 3.36 -3.72 23.70
CA CYS A 7 4.50 -3.53 24.61
C CYS A 7 5.19 -2.16 24.49
N GLY A 8 4.40 -1.10 24.32
CA GLY A 8 4.91 0.28 24.20
C GLY A 8 5.48 0.66 22.83
N ALA A 9 5.61 -0.28 21.89
CA ALA A 9 6.13 -0.03 20.56
C ALA A 9 5.07 -0.20 19.47
N LEU A 10 5.24 0.51 18.34
CA LEU A 10 4.48 0.31 17.11
C LEU A 10 5.12 -0.80 16.29
N HIS A 11 4.32 -1.82 15.96
CA HIS A 11 4.76 -2.91 15.11
C HIS A 11 4.01 -2.89 13.78
N LYS A 12 4.75 -3.08 12.70
CA LYS A 12 4.19 -3.24 11.35
C LYS A 12 3.32 -4.49 11.31
N THR A 13 2.13 -4.35 10.75
CA THR A 13 1.17 -5.45 10.59
C THR A 13 0.86 -5.74 9.14
N LYS A 14 0.34 -6.95 8.90
CA LYS A 14 -0.35 -7.23 7.64
C LYS A 14 -1.74 -6.64 7.76
N THR A 15 -2.11 -5.80 6.80
CA THR A 15 -3.41 -5.14 6.76
C THR A 15 -4.26 -5.74 5.67
N PHE A 16 -5.50 -6.08 5.99
CA PHE A 16 -6.45 -6.68 5.07
C PHE A 16 -7.70 -5.79 4.97
N ARG A 17 -8.18 -5.60 3.75
CA ARG A 17 -9.48 -4.96 3.50
C ARG A 17 -10.55 -6.04 3.53
N LEU A 18 -11.62 -5.83 4.29
CA LEU A 18 -12.74 -6.76 4.36
C LEU A 18 -13.95 -6.21 3.63
N VAL A 19 -14.84 -7.11 3.24
CA VAL A 19 -16.19 -6.74 2.81
C VAL A 19 -16.88 -6.01 3.95
N PRO A 20 -17.30 -4.74 3.78
CA PRO A 20 -18.07 -4.05 4.80
C PRO A 20 -19.44 -4.74 4.97
N GLN A 21 -19.84 -4.97 6.22
CA GLN A 21 -21.22 -5.36 6.54
C GLN A 21 -22.11 -4.11 6.62
N GLU A 22 -23.42 -4.32 6.56
CA GLU A 22 -24.43 -3.26 6.57
C GLU A 22 -24.13 -2.21 7.66
N ASN A 23 -24.20 -0.94 7.27
CA ASN A 23 -23.89 0.28 8.04
C ASN A 23 -22.41 0.71 8.18
N PHE A 24 -21.46 -0.12 7.75
CA PHE A 24 -20.04 0.27 7.71
C PHE A 24 -19.61 0.65 6.28
N LEU A 25 -18.86 1.74 6.14
CA LEU A 25 -18.22 2.15 4.87
C LEU A 25 -16.91 1.40 4.64
N LEU A 26 -16.16 1.16 5.71
CA LEU A 26 -14.81 0.61 5.64
C LEU A 26 -14.55 -0.32 6.82
N CYS A 27 -13.98 -1.48 6.51
CA CYS A 27 -13.51 -2.46 7.48
C CYS A 27 -12.07 -2.86 7.13
N GLU A 28 -11.13 -2.57 8.04
CA GLU A 28 -9.71 -2.90 7.89
C GLU A 28 -9.25 -3.76 9.07
N LEU A 29 -8.58 -4.86 8.77
CA LEU A 29 -8.07 -5.80 9.75
C LEU A 29 -6.55 -5.78 9.73
N ASP A 30 -5.96 -5.36 10.84
CA ASP A 30 -4.54 -5.44 11.09
C ASP A 30 -4.19 -6.68 11.89
N TYR A 31 -3.23 -7.46 11.40
CA TYR A 31 -2.78 -8.68 12.04
C TYR A 31 -1.26 -8.68 12.27
N LEU A 32 -0.89 -8.82 13.54
CA LEU A 32 0.47 -9.08 14.02
C LEU A 32 0.56 -10.54 14.45
N SER A 33 1.26 -11.37 13.67
CA SER A 33 1.39 -12.80 13.96
C SER A 33 2.15 -13.09 15.26
N LYS A 34 3.20 -12.31 15.53
CA LYS A 34 4.02 -12.41 16.73
C LYS A 34 4.67 -11.07 17.03
N CYS A 35 4.43 -10.52 18.21
CA CYS A 35 5.14 -9.37 18.72
C CYS A 35 6.59 -9.76 19.01
N PRO A 36 7.60 -8.99 18.55
CA PRO A 36 9.00 -9.30 18.80
C PRO A 36 9.39 -9.16 20.28
N VAL A 37 8.62 -8.40 21.07
CA VAL A 37 8.91 -8.15 22.50
C VAL A 37 8.28 -9.23 23.39
N CYS A 38 6.96 -9.42 23.31
CA CYS A 38 6.23 -10.35 24.21
C CYS A 38 5.80 -11.66 23.55
N GLY A 39 6.05 -11.85 22.25
CA GLY A 39 5.60 -13.04 21.52
C GLY A 39 4.09 -13.13 21.26
N HIS A 40 3.30 -12.15 21.72
CA HIS A 40 1.84 -12.17 21.54
C HIS A 40 1.43 -12.01 20.08
N SER A 41 0.38 -12.73 19.68
CA SER A 41 -0.32 -12.42 18.43
C SER A 41 -1.39 -11.37 18.70
N VAL A 42 -1.56 -10.39 17.82
CA VAL A 42 -2.54 -9.31 17.99
C VAL A 42 -3.31 -9.15 16.69
N CYS A 43 -4.62 -9.00 16.81
CA CYS A 43 -5.51 -8.76 15.68
C CYS A 43 -6.42 -7.59 16.03
N GLN A 44 -6.50 -6.59 15.16
CA GLN A 44 -7.29 -5.38 15.36
C GLN A 44 -8.16 -5.14 14.13
N LEU A 45 -9.47 -5.07 14.32
CA LEU A 45 -10.43 -4.68 13.30
C LEU A 45 -10.83 -3.23 13.55
N THR A 46 -10.59 -2.38 12.57
CA THR A 46 -11.01 -0.97 12.55
C THR A 46 -12.17 -0.85 11.56
N ARG A 47 -13.29 -0.28 12.00
CA ARG A 47 -14.47 -0.07 11.16
C ARG A 47 -14.92 1.37 11.23
N ILE A 48 -15.39 1.90 10.10
CA ILE A 48 -15.86 3.27 9.96
C ILE A 48 -17.32 3.25 9.48
N ASN A 49 -18.20 3.94 10.19
CA ASN A 49 -19.63 4.07 9.84
C ASN A 49 -19.84 5.21 8.84
N LYS A 50 -21.07 5.31 8.30
CA LYS A 50 -21.50 6.43 7.43
C LYS A 50 -21.34 7.82 8.07
N GLU A 51 -21.44 7.89 9.38
CA GLU A 51 -21.25 9.12 10.17
C GLU A 51 -19.78 9.40 10.52
N ASN A 52 -18.83 8.70 9.89
CA ASN A 52 -17.40 8.74 10.19
C ASN A 52 -17.01 8.31 11.62
N ASN A 53 -17.92 7.69 12.36
CA ASN A 53 -17.65 7.11 13.67
C ASN A 53 -16.74 5.88 13.54
N ILE A 54 -15.65 5.86 14.32
CA ILE A 54 -14.64 4.78 14.30
C ILE A 54 -14.92 3.80 15.44
N SER A 55 -15.02 2.51 15.11
CA SER A 55 -15.07 1.42 16.09
C SER A 55 -13.87 0.50 15.93
N VAL A 56 -13.21 0.18 17.04
CA VAL A 56 -11.99 -0.64 17.06
C VAL A 56 -12.22 -1.87 17.93
N ILE A 57 -12.01 -3.06 17.36
CA ILE A 57 -12.08 -4.33 18.09
C ILE A 57 -10.69 -4.96 18.08
N ARG A 58 -10.10 -5.12 19.26
CA ARG A 58 -8.77 -5.71 19.43
C ARG A 58 -8.85 -7.03 20.19
N LYS A 59 -8.13 -8.05 19.70
CA LYS A 59 -7.95 -9.35 20.36
C LYS A 59 -6.47 -9.73 20.40
N ILE A 60 -6.10 -10.56 21.37
CA ILE A 60 -4.72 -10.99 21.64
C ILE A 60 -4.66 -12.53 21.71
N ASN A 61 -3.51 -13.11 21.36
CA ASN A 61 -3.16 -14.52 21.46
C ASN A 61 -4.17 -15.45 20.76
N GLN A 62 -4.62 -16.51 21.44
CA GLN A 62 -5.52 -17.50 20.85
C GLN A 62 -6.82 -16.85 20.34
N LYS A 63 -7.33 -15.84 21.05
CA LYS A 63 -8.50 -15.07 20.61
C LYS A 63 -8.21 -14.30 19.32
N ALA A 64 -7.02 -13.74 19.16
CA ALA A 64 -6.60 -13.08 17.92
C ALA A 64 -6.53 -14.05 16.74
N ARG A 65 -5.94 -15.23 16.95
CA ARG A 65 -5.83 -16.28 15.92
C ARG A 65 -7.20 -16.78 15.49
N GLY A 66 -8.07 -17.10 16.44
CA GLY A 66 -9.44 -17.53 16.17
C GLY A 66 -10.25 -16.46 15.44
N PHE A 67 -10.12 -15.20 15.86
CA PHE A 67 -10.79 -14.07 15.22
C PHE A 67 -10.32 -13.86 13.78
N PHE A 68 -9.00 -13.91 13.54
CA PHE A 68 -8.44 -13.82 12.19
C PHE A 68 -8.94 -14.95 11.29
N SER A 69 -8.92 -16.20 11.77
CA SER A 69 -9.41 -17.36 11.00
C SER A 69 -10.88 -17.24 10.61
N LYS A 70 -11.74 -16.72 11.50
CA LYS A 70 -13.17 -16.48 11.19
C LYS A 70 -13.35 -15.44 10.09
N LEU A 71 -12.53 -14.38 10.10
CA LEU A 71 -12.64 -13.28 9.16
C LEU A 71 -11.96 -13.53 7.80
N LYS A 72 -11.17 -14.60 7.66
CA LYS A 72 -10.48 -14.93 6.41
C LYS A 72 -11.40 -14.96 5.19
N ASN A 73 -12.60 -15.53 5.35
CA ASN A 73 -13.57 -15.65 4.26
C ASN A 73 -14.14 -14.31 3.80
N SER A 74 -14.00 -13.26 4.61
CA SER A 74 -14.50 -11.90 4.34
C SER A 74 -13.41 -10.95 3.84
N ILE A 75 -12.18 -11.43 3.68
CA ILE A 75 -11.06 -10.63 3.19
C ILE A 75 -11.19 -10.47 1.67
N LEU A 76 -11.22 -9.22 1.21
CA LEU A 76 -11.18 -8.88 -0.21
C LEU A 76 -9.75 -8.94 -0.76
N TYR A 77 -8.83 -8.24 -0.09
CA TYR A 77 -7.43 -8.19 -0.49
C TYR A 77 -6.52 -7.78 0.67
N GLU A 78 -5.23 -8.09 0.53
CA GLU A 78 -4.15 -7.63 1.42
C GLU A 78 -3.61 -6.28 0.92
N ILE A 79 -3.56 -5.27 1.79
CA ILE A 79 -2.96 -3.98 1.49
C ILE A 79 -1.44 -4.12 1.62
N ARG A 80 -0.77 -4.30 0.49
CA ARG A 80 0.69 -4.33 0.42
C ARG A 80 1.25 -2.92 0.22
N PRO A 81 2.35 -2.54 0.90
CA PRO A 81 3.06 -1.33 0.54
C PRO A 81 3.53 -1.46 -0.90
N ALA A 82 3.33 -0.40 -1.68
CA ALA A 82 3.84 -0.38 -3.04
C ALA A 82 5.37 -0.25 -2.99
N ASN A 83 6.06 -1.36 -3.21
CA ASN A 83 7.49 -1.36 -3.53
C ASN A 83 7.65 -0.94 -4.98
N TYR A 84 7.35 0.32 -5.28
CA TYR A 84 7.82 0.88 -6.54
C TYR A 84 9.34 0.93 -6.44
N LYS A 85 10.04 0.15 -7.26
CA LYS A 85 11.43 0.48 -7.56
C LYS A 85 11.39 1.90 -8.09
N PRO A 86 12.20 2.84 -7.56
CA PRO A 86 12.34 4.12 -8.23
C PRO A 86 12.70 3.79 -9.67
N LEU A 87 11.81 4.13 -10.59
CA LEU A 87 12.15 4.08 -11.99
C LEU A 87 13.33 5.05 -12.09
N TYR A 88 14.54 4.53 -12.29
CA TYR A 88 15.66 5.32 -12.76
C TYR A 88 15.34 5.73 -14.20
N THR A 89 14.30 6.55 -14.38
CA THR A 89 14.13 7.32 -15.61
C THR A 89 15.35 8.24 -15.67
N SER A 90 16.06 8.18 -16.79
CA SER A 90 17.22 9.02 -17.04
C SER A 90 16.87 10.47 -16.68
N LYS A 91 17.64 11.09 -15.78
CA LYS A 91 17.48 12.51 -15.43
C LYS A 91 17.74 13.35 -16.68
N PHE A 92 16.70 13.65 -17.44
CA PHE A 92 16.77 14.64 -18.50
C PHE A 92 16.69 16.00 -17.83
N TYR A 93 17.80 16.75 -17.85
CA TYR A 93 17.79 18.16 -17.49
C TYR A 93 18.45 18.97 -18.59
N LEU A 94 17.75 20.02 -19.02
CA LEU A 94 18.23 20.98 -20.01
C LEU A 94 18.90 22.12 -19.25
N ASN A 95 20.21 22.31 -19.47
CA ASN A 95 20.89 23.48 -18.96
C ASN A 95 20.58 24.66 -19.90
N TYR A 96 19.64 25.51 -19.48
CA TYR A 96 19.42 26.83 -20.04
C TYR A 96 20.35 27.84 -19.36
N ASN A 97 20.76 28.88 -20.07
CA ASN A 97 21.33 30.07 -19.43
C ASN A 97 20.21 30.98 -18.89
N GLU A 98 20.59 32.06 -18.23
CA GLU A 98 19.69 33.10 -17.69
C GLU A 98 18.79 33.78 -18.75
N PHE A 99 19.12 33.61 -20.03
CA PHE A 99 18.35 34.12 -21.17
C PHE A 99 17.51 33.04 -21.88
N GLY A 100 17.40 31.83 -21.31
CA GLY A 100 16.59 30.74 -21.87
C GLY A 100 17.21 30.02 -23.08
N VAL A 101 18.49 30.27 -23.40
CA VAL A 101 19.22 29.61 -24.48
C VAL A 101 19.90 28.33 -23.98
N LYS A 102 19.66 27.21 -24.67
CA LYS A 102 20.18 25.87 -24.33
C LYS A 102 21.70 25.81 -24.50
N LYS A 103 22.46 25.63 -23.42
CA LYS A 103 23.95 25.57 -23.43
C LYS A 103 24.51 24.17 -23.71
N ARG A 104 23.89 23.10 -23.21
CA ARG A 104 24.31 21.69 -23.44
C ARG A 104 23.17 20.71 -23.19
N CYS A 105 23.11 19.64 -23.99
CA CYS A 105 22.18 18.52 -23.81
C CYS A 105 22.94 17.35 -23.18
N TYR A 106 22.66 17.00 -21.93
CA TYR A 106 23.25 15.83 -21.26
C TYR A 106 22.28 14.65 -21.35
N SER A 107 21.99 14.18 -22.56
CA SER A 107 21.09 13.05 -22.79
C SER A 107 21.77 11.95 -23.59
N ASN A 108 22.07 10.82 -22.95
CA ASN A 108 22.09 9.55 -23.69
C ASN A 108 20.63 9.12 -23.85
N LEU A 109 19.99 9.54 -24.95
CA LEU A 109 18.66 9.05 -25.36
C LEU A 109 18.61 7.52 -25.48
N ARG A 110 19.79 6.88 -25.59
CA ARG A 110 19.99 5.43 -25.59
C ARG A 110 19.39 4.70 -24.37
N ALA A 111 19.25 5.36 -23.23
CA ALA A 111 18.66 4.76 -22.02
C ALA A 111 17.14 4.96 -21.92
N LEU A 112 16.57 5.84 -22.73
CA LEU A 112 15.14 6.10 -22.80
C LEU A 112 14.52 5.01 -23.66
N LYS A 113 13.86 4.02 -23.03
CA LYS A 113 13.10 2.96 -23.69
C LYS A 113 11.80 3.53 -24.30
N ILE A 114 11.93 4.48 -25.22
CA ILE A 114 10.84 5.02 -26.04
C ILE A 114 10.53 3.93 -27.08
N GLY A 115 9.68 2.97 -26.73
CA GLY A 115 9.29 1.91 -27.68
C GLY A 115 8.89 0.55 -27.08
N LEU A 116 9.06 0.32 -25.76
CA LEU A 116 8.66 -0.98 -25.18
C LEU A 116 7.18 -1.06 -24.76
N THR A 117 6.45 0.06 -24.80
CA THR A 117 5.00 0.04 -24.73
C THR A 117 4.46 0.13 -26.15
N GLU A 118 4.44 -1.01 -26.85
CA GLU A 118 3.57 -1.16 -28.00
C GLU A 118 2.16 -0.77 -27.56
N ASN A 119 1.63 0.30 -28.14
CA ASN A 119 0.24 0.69 -27.94
C ASN A 119 -0.60 -0.38 -28.63
N LYS A 120 -0.97 -1.44 -27.90
CA LYS A 120 -1.82 -2.54 -28.40
C LYS A 120 -3.18 -2.07 -28.95
N TYR A 121 -3.52 -0.80 -28.75
CA TYR A 121 -4.76 -0.15 -29.16
C TYR A 121 -4.58 0.90 -30.26
N LEU A 122 -3.35 1.17 -30.75
CA LEU A 122 -3.18 1.94 -31.98
C LEU A 122 -3.54 1.03 -33.15
N LYS A 123 -4.84 0.99 -33.49
CA LYS A 123 -5.25 0.56 -34.83
C LYS A 123 -4.69 1.60 -35.79
N ASN A 124 -3.71 1.19 -36.59
CA ASN A 124 -3.33 1.96 -37.76
C ASN A 124 -4.58 2.04 -38.64
N ASN A 125 -5.21 3.22 -38.70
CA ASN A 125 -6.17 3.49 -39.76
C ASN A 125 -5.37 3.59 -41.07
N PRO A 126 -5.79 2.89 -42.13
CA PRO A 126 -5.11 2.88 -43.42
C PRO A 126 -5.06 4.26 -44.08
#